data_AF-A0A498CIT1-F1
#
_entry.id   AF-A0A498CIT1-F1
#
_cell.length_a   1.000
_cell.length_b   1.000
_cell.length_c   1.000
_cell.angle_alpha   90.00
_cell.angle_beta   90.00
_cell.angle_gamma   90.00
#
_symmetry.space_group_name_H-M   'P 1'
#
loop_
_entity.id
_entity.type
_entity.pdbx_description
1 polymer ?
#
loop_
_entity_poly.entity_id
_entity_poly.type
_entity_poly.pdbx_seq_one_letter_code
_entity_poly.pdbx_strand_id
1 'polypeptide(L)'
;MENTQHADTRQEELAIDAVIDRIATKFPTLDHDHVEQVVHDEVHTLDDAHVRDYIPVVVEHSVTEKLREEADPVPLAERIPQEGDVAAPYRDRGGDERRSESAGPLLGGSL
;
A
#
# COMPACT_ATOMS: atom_id res chain seq x y z
N MET A 1 3.31 18.44 35.03
CA MET A 1 3.17 17.22 34.21
C MET A 1 3.14 17.72 32.78
N GLU A 2 4.25 17.60 32.05
CA GLU A 2 4.47 18.28 30.77
C GLU A 2 5.29 17.36 29.84
N ASN A 3 4.95 16.06 29.82
CA ASN A 3 5.76 15.03 29.16
C ASN A 3 5.07 14.35 27.96
N THR A 4 3.83 14.75 27.63
CA THR A 4 3.03 14.10 26.58
C THR A 4 3.19 14.77 25.22
N GLN A 5 3.36 16.10 25.18
CA GLN A 5 3.45 16.87 23.94
C GLN A 5 4.70 16.50 23.12
N HIS A 6 5.85 16.28 23.77
CA HIS A 6 7.11 15.92 23.09
C HIS A 6 7.12 14.50 22.51
N ALA A 7 6.37 13.57 23.12
CA ALA A 7 6.27 12.21 22.62
C ALA A 7 5.41 12.14 21.36
N ASP A 8 4.38 12.98 21.29
CA ASP A 8 3.48 13.12 20.14
C ASP A 8 4.24 13.64 18.91
N THR A 9 5.03 14.71 19.08
CA THR A 9 5.88 15.26 18.00
C THR A 9 6.91 14.26 17.49
N ARG A 10 7.57 13.51 18.39
CA ARG A 10 8.53 12.48 17.98
C ARG A 10 7.86 11.32 17.23
N GLN A 11 6.68 10.90 17.67
CA GLN A 11 5.94 9.85 16.97
C GLN A 11 5.50 10.31 15.58
N GLU A 12 5.12 11.58 15.47
CA GLU A 12 4.80 12.21 14.19
C GLU A 12 6.02 12.23 13.26
N GLU A 13 7.18 12.71 13.73
CA GLU A 13 8.42 12.71 12.94
C GLU A 13 8.76 11.31 12.40
N LEU A 14 8.73 10.29 13.26
CA LEU A 14 8.96 8.89 12.84
C LEU A 14 7.90 8.40 11.84
N ALA A 15 6.66 8.86 11.96
CA ALA A 15 5.61 8.51 11.02
C ALA A 15 5.82 9.20 9.66
N ILE A 16 6.32 10.44 9.65
CA ILE A 16 6.70 11.16 8.44
C ILE A 16 7.91 10.51 7.75
N ASP A 17 8.94 10.13 8.48
CA ASP A 17 10.10 9.40 7.92
C ASP A 17 9.64 8.12 7.21
N ALA A 18 8.75 7.35 7.85
CA ALA A 18 8.19 6.15 7.25
C ALA A 18 7.31 6.45 6.01
N VAL A 19 6.68 7.63 5.92
CA VAL A 19 5.97 8.08 4.72
C VAL A 19 6.96 8.36 3.60
N ILE A 20 8.07 9.05 3.87
CA ILE A 20 9.13 9.35 2.89
C ILE A 20 9.66 8.04 2.28
N ASP A 21 10.02 7.06 3.12
CA ASP A 21 10.50 5.74 2.67
C ASP A 21 9.51 5.04 1.71
N ARG A 22 8.20 5.07 2.06
CA ARG A 22 7.15 4.46 1.22
C ARG A 22 7.00 5.18 -0.10
N ILE A 23 7.08 6.51 -0.10
CA ILE A 23 6.95 7.31 -1.32
C ILE A 23 8.18 7.12 -2.22
N ALA A 24 9.39 7.19 -1.67
CA ALA A 24 10.62 6.93 -2.41
C ALA A 24 10.62 5.52 -3.04
N THR A 25 10.11 4.52 -2.33
CA THR A 25 9.92 3.16 -2.88
C THR A 25 8.91 3.12 -4.03
N LYS A 26 7.82 3.93 -3.97
CA LYS A 26 6.81 4.01 -5.04
C LYS A 26 7.31 4.76 -6.28
N PHE A 27 8.19 5.74 -6.10
CA PHE A 27 8.72 6.62 -7.15
C PHE A 27 10.26 6.52 -7.24
N PRO A 28 10.83 5.36 -7.60
CA PRO A 28 12.27 5.15 -7.60
C PRO A 28 13.02 5.94 -8.68
N THR A 29 12.31 6.59 -9.61
CA THR A 29 12.88 7.47 -10.64
C THR A 29 13.10 8.90 -10.15
N LEU A 30 12.50 9.27 -9.01
CA LEU A 30 12.68 10.57 -8.40
C LEU A 30 13.81 10.52 -7.38
N ASP A 31 14.50 11.64 -7.24
CA ASP A 31 15.55 11.78 -6.23
C ASP A 31 14.96 11.77 -4.81
N HIS A 32 15.65 11.13 -3.87
CA HIS A 32 15.17 10.99 -2.49
C HIS A 32 15.04 12.36 -1.81
N ASP A 33 16.00 13.26 -2.00
CA ASP A 33 15.99 14.59 -1.38
C ASP A 33 14.79 15.41 -1.90
N HIS A 34 14.42 15.20 -3.16
CA HIS A 34 13.21 15.81 -3.74
C HIS A 34 11.94 15.27 -3.10
N VAL A 35 11.83 13.95 -2.91
CA VAL A 35 10.68 13.34 -2.22
C VAL A 35 10.57 13.87 -0.78
N GLU A 36 11.66 13.91 -0.05
CA GLU A 36 11.74 14.46 1.31
C GLU A 36 11.28 15.92 1.36
N GLN A 37 11.78 16.75 0.44
CA GLN A 37 11.38 18.16 0.37
C GLN A 37 9.87 18.32 0.14
N VAL A 38 9.29 17.60 -0.84
CA VAL A 38 7.86 17.70 -1.15
C VAL A 38 6.99 17.21 0.01
N VAL A 39 7.43 16.18 0.74
CA VAL A 39 6.75 15.71 1.95
C VAL A 39 6.78 16.77 3.05
N HIS A 40 7.94 17.34 3.35
CA HIS A 40 8.06 18.38 4.36
C HIS A 40 7.25 19.64 4.02
N ASP A 41 7.28 20.07 2.76
CA ASP A 41 6.47 21.20 2.28
C ASP A 41 4.97 20.94 2.54
N GLU A 42 4.48 19.73 2.27
CA GLU A 42 3.08 19.36 2.54
C GLU A 42 2.77 19.33 4.04
N VAL A 43 3.67 18.80 4.88
CA VAL A 43 3.51 18.81 6.35
C VAL A 43 3.35 20.23 6.87
N HIS A 44 4.16 21.18 6.37
CA HIS A 44 4.11 22.58 6.80
C HIS A 44 2.78 23.25 6.45
N THR A 45 2.09 22.81 5.40
CA THR A 45 0.73 23.32 5.10
C THR A 45 -0.31 22.95 6.15
N LEU A 46 0.01 21.98 7.02
CA LEU A 46 -0.88 21.41 8.03
C LEU A 46 -0.47 21.77 9.47
N ASP A 47 0.46 22.71 9.67
CA ASP A 47 0.95 23.09 11.01
C ASP A 47 -0.17 23.57 11.95
N ASP A 48 -1.19 24.25 11.42
CA ASP A 48 -2.36 24.73 12.17
C ASP A 48 -3.49 23.68 12.31
N ALA A 49 -3.28 22.44 11.85
CA ALA A 49 -4.30 21.40 11.90
C ALA A 49 -4.62 20.98 13.34
N HIS A 50 -5.91 20.98 13.69
CA HIS A 50 -6.37 20.67 15.06
C HIS A 50 -6.17 19.19 15.47
N VAL A 51 -6.10 18.27 14.50
CA VAL A 51 -5.89 16.83 14.75
C VAL A 51 -4.69 16.36 13.92
N ARG A 52 -3.57 16.08 14.59
CA ARG A 52 -2.29 15.76 13.95
C ARG A 52 -2.06 14.27 13.70
N ASP A 53 -2.81 13.39 14.37
CA ASP A 53 -2.72 11.92 14.22
C ASP A 53 -2.89 11.42 12.77
N TYR A 54 -3.61 12.18 11.94
CA TYR A 54 -3.90 11.82 10.55
C TYR A 54 -3.00 12.53 9.53
N ILE A 55 -2.13 13.45 9.96
CA ILE A 55 -1.20 14.17 9.07
C ILE A 55 -0.41 13.20 8.19
N PRO A 56 0.18 12.10 8.70
CA PRO A 56 0.99 11.20 7.85
C PRO A 56 0.21 10.61 6.67
N VAL A 57 -1.07 10.26 6.89
CA VAL A 57 -1.93 9.66 5.85
C VAL A 57 -2.35 10.71 4.83
N VAL A 58 -2.71 11.91 5.29
CA VAL A 58 -3.10 13.02 4.40
C VAL A 58 -1.93 13.44 3.53
N VAL A 59 -0.76 13.62 4.15
CA VAL A 59 0.49 13.96 3.46
C VAL A 59 0.85 12.89 2.44
N GLU A 60 0.84 11.60 2.81
CA GLU A 60 1.15 10.53 1.87
C GLU A 60 0.24 10.57 0.64
N HIS A 61 -1.05 10.80 0.83
CA HIS A 61 -2.00 10.89 -0.28
C HIS A 61 -1.72 12.11 -1.18
N SER A 62 -1.63 13.31 -0.60
CA SER A 62 -1.38 14.55 -1.36
C SER A 62 -0.07 14.48 -2.14
N VAL A 63 1.01 14.03 -1.50
CA VAL A 63 2.33 13.94 -2.13
C VAL A 63 2.33 12.89 -3.24
N THR A 64 1.70 11.73 -3.02
CA THR A 64 1.58 10.70 -4.07
C THR A 64 0.90 11.24 -5.32
N GLU A 65 -0.16 12.04 -5.17
CA GLU A 65 -0.85 12.64 -6.31
C GLU A 65 0.02 13.70 -7.01
N LYS A 66 0.71 14.56 -6.25
CA LYS A 66 1.66 15.54 -6.81
C LYS A 66 2.78 14.87 -7.60
N LEU A 67 3.44 13.88 -7.02
CA LEU A 67 4.58 13.21 -7.65
C LEU A 67 4.17 12.35 -8.85
N ARG A 68 2.92 11.87 -8.91
CA ARG A 68 2.40 11.18 -10.11
C ARG A 68 2.36 12.05 -11.35
N GLU A 69 2.16 13.35 -11.18
CA GLU A 69 2.15 14.30 -12.30
C GLU A 69 3.56 14.59 -12.82
N GLU A 70 4.58 14.43 -11.96
CA GLU A 70 5.98 14.68 -12.27
C GLU A 70 6.75 13.43 -12.70
N ALA A 71 6.44 12.27 -12.12
CA ALA A 71 7.20 11.06 -12.32
C ALA A 71 7.04 10.50 -13.74
N ASP A 72 8.18 10.21 -14.38
CA ASP A 72 8.19 9.38 -15.58
C ASP A 72 7.70 7.96 -15.22
N PRO A 73 6.67 7.45 -15.91
CA PRO A 73 6.13 6.14 -15.61
C PRO A 73 7.16 5.06 -15.93
N VAL A 74 7.65 4.36 -14.91
CA VAL A 74 8.50 3.18 -15.10
C VAL A 74 7.68 2.11 -15.83
N PRO A 75 8.10 1.66 -17.03
CA PRO A 75 7.42 0.58 -17.74
C PRO A 75 7.33 -0.65 -16.82
N LEU A 76 6.15 -1.27 -16.73
CA LEU A 76 5.95 -2.46 -15.90
C LEU A 76 6.92 -3.61 -16.25
N ALA A 77 7.39 -3.65 -17.50
CA ALA A 77 8.39 -4.60 -17.97
C ALA A 77 9.79 -4.41 -17.36
N GLU A 78 10.11 -3.20 -16.88
CA GLU A 78 11.41 -2.85 -16.28
C GLU A 78 11.38 -2.89 -14.75
N ARG A 79 10.19 -3.02 -14.14
CA ARG A 79 10.07 -3.28 -12.70
C ARG A 79 10.59 -4.68 -12.39
N ILE A 80 11.85 -4.77 -11.94
CA ILE A 80 12.35 -5.96 -11.28
C ILE A 80 11.54 -6.09 -9.98
N PRO A 81 10.77 -7.17 -9.78
CA PRO A 81 10.05 -7.36 -8.53
C PRO A 81 11.04 -7.38 -7.38
N GLN A 82 10.90 -6.46 -6.43
CA GLN A 82 11.67 -6.51 -5.20
C GLN A 82 11.23 -7.76 -4.44
N GLU A 83 12.17 -8.49 -3.85
CA GLU A 83 11.93 -9.76 -3.15
C GLU A 83 11.00 -9.51 -1.94
N GLY A 84 9.69 -9.55 -2.19
CA GLY A 84 8.64 -9.09 -1.26
C GLY A 84 7.34 -8.64 -1.93
N ASP A 85 7.36 -8.21 -3.19
CA ASP A 85 6.18 -7.75 -3.96
C ASP A 85 5.24 -8.90 -4.40
N VAL A 86 5.67 -10.16 -4.26
CA VAL A 86 4.83 -11.32 -4.54
C VAL A 86 3.83 -11.52 -3.39
N ALA A 87 2.74 -10.77 -3.44
CA ALA A 87 1.50 -11.18 -2.78
C ALA A 87 1.28 -12.65 -3.14
N ALA A 88 1.31 -13.52 -2.12
CA ALA A 88 1.15 -14.96 -2.25
C ALA A 88 0.06 -15.25 -3.28
N PRO A 89 0.27 -16.19 -4.23
CA PRO A 89 -0.68 -16.44 -5.29
C PRO A 89 -2.04 -16.65 -4.65
N TYR A 90 -3.01 -15.88 -5.12
CA TYR A 90 -4.41 -15.93 -4.78
C TYR A 90 -4.78 -17.41 -4.57
N ARG A 91 -4.88 -17.85 -3.31
CA ARG A 91 -5.26 -19.22 -3.02
C ARG A 91 -6.69 -19.36 -3.50
N ASP A 92 -6.81 -20.02 -4.64
CA ASP A 92 -7.96 -20.73 -5.16
C ASP A 92 -9.10 -20.83 -4.13
N ARG A 93 -9.98 -19.83 -4.15
CA ARG A 93 -11.24 -19.83 -3.40
C ARG A 93 -12.35 -19.97 -4.43
N GLY A 94 -12.63 -21.21 -4.79
CA GLY A 94 -13.78 -21.63 -5.58
C GLY A 94 -13.44 -22.94 -6.27
N GLY A 95 -14.12 -24.06 -6.10
CA GLY A 95 -15.37 -24.36 -5.42
C GLY A 95 -15.72 -25.77 -5.91
N ASP A 96 -15.73 -26.76 -5.02
CA ASP A 96 -16.19 -28.10 -5.38
C ASP A 96 -17.65 -28.26 -4.96
N GLU A 97 -18.54 -27.61 -5.72
CA GLU A 97 -19.93 -28.02 -5.82
C GLU A 97 -20.07 -29.01 -6.98
N ARG A 98 -19.89 -30.30 -6.70
CA ARG A 98 -20.47 -31.37 -7.53
C ARG A 98 -21.08 -32.45 -6.65
N ARG A 99 -22.32 -32.16 -6.24
CA ARG A 99 -23.36 -33.16 -5.95
C ARG A 99 -23.47 -34.10 -7.16
N SER A 100 -22.82 -35.26 -7.11
CA SER A 100 -23.05 -36.36 -8.06
C SER A 100 -24.23 -37.20 -7.58
N GLU A 101 -25.43 -36.75 -7.93
CA GLU A 101 -26.56 -37.65 -8.14
C GLU A 101 -26.59 -38.02 -9.63
N SER A 102 -26.44 -39.31 -9.96
CA SER A 102 -27.31 -40.05 -10.87
C SER A 102 -26.66 -41.32 -11.45
N ALA A 103 -27.53 -42.28 -11.75
CA ALA A 103 -27.34 -43.48 -12.56
C ALA A 103 -26.75 -44.73 -11.88
N GLY A 104 -27.56 -45.36 -11.04
CA GLY A 104 -27.50 -46.83 -10.90
C GLY A 104 -28.12 -47.50 -12.14
N PRO A 105 -27.57 -48.62 -12.64
CA PRO A 105 -28.22 -49.38 -13.71
C PRO A 105 -29.14 -50.46 -13.12
N LEU A 106 -30.43 -50.40 -13.49
CA LEU A 106 -31.39 -51.50 -13.36
C LEU A 106 -31.37 -52.31 -14.66
N LEU A 107 -30.74 -53.49 -14.69
CA LEU A 107 -31.03 -54.63 -15.60
C LEU A 107 -30.35 -55.86 -14.93
N GLY A 108 -30.97 -56.99 -14.59
CA GLY A 108 -32.19 -57.63 -15.06
C GLY A 108 -31.89 -58.65 -16.16
N GLY A 109 -31.64 -59.93 -15.82
CA GLY A 109 -31.94 -61.08 -16.70
C GLY A 109 -30.81 -62.04 -17.11
N SER A 110 -30.98 -63.30 -16.68
CA SER A 110 -30.58 -64.59 -17.29
C SER A 110 -29.10 -65.03 -17.33
N LEU A 111 -28.81 -66.09 -16.55
CA LEU A 111 -28.64 -67.47 -17.04
C LEU A 111 -28.91 -68.47 -15.92
#